data_AF-A0AAD7MFF2-F1
#
_entry.id   AF-A0AAD7MFF2-F1
#
_cell.length_a   1.000
_cell.length_b   1.000
_cell.length_c   1.000
_cell.angle_alpha   90.00
_cell.angle_beta   90.00
_cell.angle_gamma   90.00
#
_symmetry.space_group_name_H-M   'P 1'
#
loop_
_entity.id
_entity.type
_entity.pdbx_description
1 polymer ?
#
loop_
_entity_poly.entity_id
_entity_poly.type
_entity_poly.pdbx_seq_one_letter_code
_entity_poly.pdbx_strand_id
1 'polypeptide(L)'
;MGENLCGEKVINGLQRELQSITNDLEAAKSRGKLNQFFNSVDNTSSLQKHNAILAQLIADATLLTVHEVLKFVHDIERTKFQLDVLSTFEFGDITGGTGGPGCSGERIGGKGGVGEGPKIDMDSEYQWKLGNISGGTGGPGGHGGEVGGEGGVGRGPVISISRRNILREDLSSL
;
A
#
# COMPACT_ATOMS: atom_id res chain seq x y z
N MET A 1 -8.62 -8.25 -25.30
CA MET A 1 -9.79 -9.08 -24.94
C MET A 1 -9.24 -10.30 -24.23
N GLY A 2 -9.10 -10.24 -22.90
CA GLY A 2 -8.63 -11.37 -22.10
C GLY A 2 -9.84 -12.19 -21.72
N GLU A 3 -9.97 -13.39 -22.26
CA GLU A 3 -10.97 -14.32 -21.78
C GLU A 3 -10.67 -14.60 -20.30
N ASN A 4 -11.67 -14.39 -19.44
CA ASN A 4 -11.67 -14.88 -18.08
C ASN A 4 -11.49 -16.41 -18.12
N LEU A 5 -10.24 -16.83 -18.11
CA LEU A 5 -9.79 -18.15 -17.68
C LEU A 5 -10.16 -18.23 -16.20
N CYS A 6 -11.39 -18.61 -15.91
CA CYS A 6 -11.82 -18.85 -14.53
C CYS A 6 -11.20 -20.19 -14.10
N GLY A 7 -10.49 -20.24 -12.97
CA GLY A 7 -9.91 -21.49 -12.45
C GLY A 7 -10.94 -22.62 -12.33
N GLU A 8 -12.21 -22.27 -12.08
CA GLU A 8 -13.34 -23.20 -12.09
C GLU A 8 -13.53 -23.90 -13.45
N LYS A 9 -13.30 -23.21 -14.59
CA LYS A 9 -13.38 -23.81 -15.93
C LYS A 9 -12.30 -24.86 -16.13
N VAL A 10 -11.08 -24.60 -15.65
CA VAL A 10 -9.96 -25.54 -15.76
C VAL A 10 -10.20 -26.77 -14.88
N ILE A 11 -10.67 -26.58 -13.65
CA ILE A 11 -11.02 -27.68 -12.73
C ILE A 11 -12.15 -28.54 -13.32
N ASN A 12 -13.22 -27.90 -13.80
CA ASN A 12 -14.33 -28.60 -14.43
C ASN A 12 -13.90 -29.32 -15.73
N GLY A 13 -12.98 -28.72 -16.49
CA GLY A 13 -12.38 -29.33 -17.68
C GLY A 13 -11.58 -30.58 -17.34
N LEU A 14 -10.71 -30.51 -16.33
CA LEU A 14 -9.93 -31.65 -15.84
C LEU A 14 -10.83 -32.78 -15.34
N GLN A 15 -11.86 -32.46 -14.56
CA GLN A 15 -12.80 -33.46 -14.06
C GLN A 15 -13.54 -34.17 -15.19
N ARG A 16 -14.01 -33.42 -16.19
CA ARG A 16 -14.67 -33.99 -17.38
C ARG A 16 -13.72 -34.87 -18.18
N GLU A 17 -12.48 -34.45 -18.35
CA GLU A 17 -11.50 -35.20 -19.13
C GLU A 17 -11.09 -36.50 -18.44
N LEU A 18 -10.87 -36.48 -17.13
CA LEU A 18 -10.61 -37.69 -16.34
C LEU A 18 -11.78 -38.68 -16.39
N GLN A 19 -13.02 -38.18 -16.34
CA GLN A 19 -14.20 -39.02 -16.51
C GLN A 19 -14.28 -39.60 -17.93
N SER A 20 -13.96 -38.80 -18.95
CA SER A 20 -13.92 -39.22 -20.35
C SER A 20 -12.92 -40.35 -20.57
N ILE A 21 -11.68 -40.21 -20.05
CA ILE A 21 -10.65 -41.25 -20.09
C ILE A 21 -11.14 -42.54 -19.46
N THR A 22 -11.78 -42.44 -18.29
CA THR A 22 -12.31 -43.60 -17.55
C THR A 22 -13.36 -44.33 -18.38
N ASN A 23 -14.32 -43.60 -18.95
CA ASN A 23 -15.39 -44.16 -19.77
C ASN A 23 -14.84 -44.83 -21.04
N ASP A 24 -13.89 -44.19 -21.72
CA ASP A 24 -13.29 -44.73 -22.95
C ASP A 24 -12.42 -45.96 -22.67
N LEU A 25 -11.73 -46.01 -21.53
CA LEU A 25 -10.96 -47.17 -21.09
C LEU A 25 -11.88 -48.36 -20.77
N GLU A 26 -13.00 -48.15 -20.08
CA GLU A 26 -14.00 -49.18 -19.80
C GLU A 26 -14.65 -49.70 -21.10
N ALA A 27 -14.96 -48.80 -22.04
CA ALA A 27 -15.47 -49.16 -23.36
C ALA A 27 -14.45 -49.96 -24.18
N ALA A 28 -13.17 -49.57 -24.13
CA ALA A 28 -12.10 -50.30 -24.81
C ALA A 28 -11.89 -51.70 -24.20
N LYS A 29 -11.95 -51.81 -22.87
CA LYS A 29 -11.86 -53.09 -22.14
C LYS A 29 -13.00 -54.03 -22.52
N SER A 30 -14.25 -53.57 -22.43
CA SER A 30 -15.44 -54.38 -22.74
C SER A 30 -15.48 -54.86 -24.19
N ARG A 31 -14.90 -54.10 -25.12
CA ARG A 31 -14.84 -54.44 -26.55
C ARG A 31 -13.59 -55.23 -26.96
N GLY A 32 -12.68 -55.54 -26.02
CA GLY A 32 -11.40 -56.19 -26.33
C GLY A 32 -10.45 -55.33 -27.17
N LYS A 33 -10.61 -54.01 -27.15
CA LYS A 33 -9.89 -53.02 -27.97
C LYS A 33 -8.87 -52.19 -27.19
N LEU A 34 -8.38 -52.68 -26.05
CA LEU A 34 -7.38 -51.97 -25.23
C LEU A 34 -6.13 -51.58 -26.03
N ASN A 35 -5.67 -52.45 -26.93
CA ASN A 35 -4.53 -52.12 -27.80
C ASN A 35 -4.78 -50.90 -28.68
N GLN A 36 -6.01 -50.67 -29.17
CA GLN A 36 -6.36 -49.50 -29.98
C GLN A 36 -6.48 -48.22 -29.13
N PHE A 37 -6.84 -48.36 -27.85
CA PHE A 37 -6.90 -47.24 -26.91
C PHE A 37 -5.50 -46.69 -26.62
N PHE A 38 -4.52 -47.58 -26.38
CA PHE A 38 -3.14 -47.20 -26.11
C PHE A 38 -2.35 -46.88 -27.38
N ASN A 39 -2.47 -47.73 -28.40
CA ASN A 39 -1.66 -47.68 -29.61
C ASN A 39 -2.56 -47.54 -30.84
N SER A 40 -2.18 -46.65 -31.76
CA SER A 40 -2.72 -46.69 -33.11
C SER A 40 -1.59 -46.48 -34.11
N VAL A 41 -1.77 -47.01 -35.32
CA VAL A 41 -0.77 -46.97 -36.39
C VAL A 41 -0.48 -45.52 -36.84
N ASP A 42 -1.42 -44.61 -36.57
CA ASP A 42 -1.39 -43.23 -37.06
C ASP A 42 -1.19 -42.19 -35.95
N ASN A 43 -0.73 -42.57 -34.74
CA ASN A 43 -0.63 -41.65 -33.59
C ASN A 43 -1.97 -40.96 -33.21
N THR A 44 -3.07 -41.65 -33.46
CA THR A 44 -4.45 -41.20 -33.22
C THR A 44 -5.14 -41.99 -32.10
N SER A 45 -4.37 -42.66 -31.24
CA SER A 45 -4.94 -43.47 -30.16
C SER A 45 -5.81 -42.59 -29.25
N SER A 46 -6.84 -43.19 -28.62
CA SER A 46 -7.70 -42.45 -27.69
C SER A 46 -6.87 -41.80 -26.59
N LEU A 47 -5.86 -42.50 -26.05
CA LEU A 47 -4.95 -41.94 -25.05
C LEU A 47 -4.22 -40.70 -25.57
N GLN A 48 -3.78 -40.70 -26.84
CA GLN A 48 -3.07 -39.58 -27.43
C GLN A 48 -3.95 -38.32 -27.53
N LYS A 49 -5.24 -38.52 -27.83
CA LYS A 49 -6.24 -37.43 -27.82
C LYS A 49 -6.46 -36.87 -26.42
N HIS A 50 -6.64 -37.76 -25.44
CA HIS A 50 -6.79 -37.36 -24.04
C HIS A 50 -5.56 -36.61 -23.51
N ASN A 51 -4.36 -37.08 -23.84
CA ASN A 51 -3.11 -36.42 -23.47
C ASN A 51 -2.99 -35.01 -24.05
N ALA A 52 -3.47 -34.79 -25.28
CA ALA A 52 -3.50 -33.45 -25.88
C ALA A 52 -4.44 -32.51 -25.12
N ILE A 53 -5.63 -32.99 -24.73
CA ILE A 53 -6.60 -32.19 -23.94
C ILE A 53 -6.05 -31.90 -22.54
N LEU A 54 -5.48 -32.90 -21.86
CA LEU A 54 -4.84 -32.71 -20.56
C LEU A 54 -3.67 -31.71 -20.63
N ALA A 55 -2.83 -31.79 -21.66
CA ALA A 55 -1.72 -30.86 -21.85
C ALA A 55 -2.23 -29.41 -22.00
N GLN A 56 -3.32 -29.20 -22.75
CA GLN A 56 -3.93 -27.88 -22.89
C GLN A 56 -4.48 -27.38 -21.55
N LEU A 57 -5.23 -28.21 -20.82
CA LEU A 57 -5.78 -27.84 -19.51
C LEU A 57 -4.69 -27.50 -18.49
N ILE A 58 -3.55 -28.21 -18.51
CA ILE A 58 -2.40 -27.91 -17.66
C ILE A 58 -1.74 -26.59 -18.07
N ALA A 59 -1.61 -26.32 -19.38
CA ALA A 59 -1.09 -25.05 -19.88
C ALA A 59 -1.97 -23.87 -19.43
N ASP A 60 -3.28 -24.02 -19.53
CA ASP A 60 -4.26 -23.02 -19.07
C ASP A 60 -4.16 -22.79 -17.55
N ALA A 61 -4.04 -23.87 -16.75
CA ALA A 61 -3.83 -23.79 -15.29
C ALA A 61 -2.53 -23.05 -14.93
N THR A 62 -1.46 -23.33 -15.67
CA THR A 62 -0.15 -22.73 -15.44
C THR A 62 -0.18 -21.24 -15.76
N LEU A 63 -0.79 -20.86 -16.89
CA LEU A 63 -0.98 -19.46 -17.28
C LEU A 63 -1.75 -18.69 -16.21
N LEU A 64 -2.82 -19.29 -15.68
CA LEU A 64 -3.60 -18.71 -14.60
C LEU A 64 -2.78 -18.44 -13.35
N THR A 65 -2.04 -19.45 -12.90
CA THR A 65 -1.18 -19.35 -11.72
C THR A 65 -0.14 -18.24 -11.90
N VAL A 66 0.51 -18.17 -13.06
CA VAL A 66 1.48 -17.11 -13.39
C VAL A 66 0.82 -15.74 -13.36
N HIS A 67 -0.39 -15.61 -13.91
CA HIS A 67 -1.11 -14.35 -13.93
C HIS A 67 -1.47 -13.86 -12.52
N GLU A 68 -1.94 -14.75 -11.65
CA GLU A 68 -2.26 -14.41 -10.25
C GLU A 68 -1.02 -14.01 -9.46
N VAL A 69 0.10 -14.73 -9.65
CA VAL A 69 1.39 -14.38 -9.02
C VAL A 69 1.87 -13.01 -9.51
N LEU A 70 1.79 -12.72 -10.80
CA LEU A 70 2.18 -11.42 -11.35
C LEU A 70 1.33 -10.28 -10.78
N LYS A 71 0.02 -10.50 -10.64
CA LYS A 71 -0.89 -9.53 -10.01
C LYS A 71 -0.47 -9.25 -8.56
N PHE A 72 -0.20 -10.30 -7.79
CA PHE A 72 0.24 -10.18 -6.41
C PHE A 72 1.59 -9.44 -6.29
N VAL A 73 2.55 -9.74 -7.16
CA VAL A 73 3.83 -9.01 -7.22
C VAL A 73 3.60 -7.53 -7.51
N HIS A 74 2.73 -7.18 -8.44
CA HIS A 74 2.44 -5.79 -8.77
C HIS A 74 1.77 -5.03 -7.61
N ASP A 75 0.89 -5.69 -6.86
CA ASP A 75 0.28 -5.11 -5.65
C ASP A 75 1.34 -4.87 -4.57
N ILE A 76 2.28 -5.80 -4.37
CA ILE A 76 3.44 -5.60 -3.47
C ILE A 76 4.29 -4.41 -3.91
N GLU A 77 4.64 -4.32 -5.19
CA GLU A 77 5.45 -3.21 -5.71
C GLU A 77 4.76 -1.86 -5.53
N ARG A 78 3.43 -1.80 -5.74
CA ARG A 78 2.64 -0.61 -5.49
C ARG A 78 2.64 -0.23 -4.01
N THR A 79 2.42 -1.18 -3.11
CA THR A 79 2.48 -0.92 -1.66
C THR A 79 3.87 -0.46 -1.24
N LYS A 80 4.93 -1.08 -1.77
CA LYS A 80 6.31 -0.65 -1.52
C LYS A 80 6.53 0.78 -2.00
N PHE A 81 6.09 1.13 -3.21
CA PHE A 81 6.19 2.49 -3.73
C PHE A 81 5.47 3.51 -2.84
N GLN A 82 4.25 3.17 -2.38
CA GLN A 82 3.51 4.02 -1.44
C GLN A 82 4.27 4.21 -0.12
N LEU A 83 4.86 3.15 0.42
CA LEU A 83 5.68 3.22 1.62
C LEU A 83 6.95 4.05 1.39
N ASP A 84 7.62 3.91 0.24
CA ASP A 84 8.82 4.69 -0.10
C ASP A 84 8.49 6.19 -0.23
N VAL A 85 7.38 6.54 -0.88
CA VAL A 85 6.87 7.93 -0.95
C VAL A 85 6.53 8.47 0.43
N LEU A 86 5.90 7.66 1.28
CA LEU A 86 5.66 8.05 2.67
C LEU A 86 6.98 8.19 3.44
N SER A 87 7.98 7.33 3.22
CA SER A 87 9.25 7.38 3.95
C SER A 87 10.12 8.59 3.63
N THR A 88 9.90 9.23 2.48
CA THR A 88 10.69 10.39 2.04
C THR A 88 10.12 11.74 2.49
N PHE A 89 8.91 11.75 3.07
CA PHE A 89 8.34 12.97 3.63
C PHE A 89 8.64 13.07 5.14
N GLU A 90 9.76 13.71 5.47
CA GLU A 90 10.08 14.11 6.84
C GLU A 90 9.45 15.49 7.14
N PHE A 91 8.80 15.63 8.29
CA PHE A 91 8.55 16.95 8.83
C PHE A 91 9.89 17.41 9.41
N GLY A 92 10.63 18.21 8.66
CA GLY A 92 11.87 18.85 9.14
C GLY A 92 11.65 19.63 10.45
N ASP A 93 12.72 20.18 11.01
CA ASP A 93 12.67 20.82 12.33
C ASP A 93 11.52 21.84 12.47
N ILE A 94 10.70 21.66 13.51
CA ILE A 94 9.55 22.52 13.83
C ILE A 94 9.97 23.46 14.95
N THR A 95 10.20 24.72 14.59
CA THR A 95 10.54 25.79 15.54
C THR A 95 9.34 26.66 15.88
N GLY A 96 9.22 27.04 17.16
CA GLY A 96 8.24 28.02 17.62
C GLY A 96 8.47 29.42 17.04
N GLY A 97 7.53 30.33 17.32
CA GLY A 97 7.56 31.70 16.81
C GLY A 97 8.56 32.59 17.56
N THR A 98 9.13 33.56 16.86
CA THR A 98 10.02 34.56 17.46
C THR A 98 9.26 35.85 17.76
N GLY A 99 9.29 36.29 19.02
CA GLY A 99 8.73 37.58 19.43
C GLY A 99 9.56 38.75 18.89
N GLY A 100 8.90 39.79 18.40
CA GLY A 100 9.58 41.00 17.87
C GLY A 100 10.20 41.86 18.98
N PRO A 101 11.18 42.72 18.65
CA PRO A 101 11.73 43.68 19.60
C PRO A 101 10.74 44.80 19.92
N GLY A 102 10.83 45.35 21.14
CA GLY A 102 10.10 46.55 21.54
C GLY A 102 10.74 47.83 20.98
N CYS A 103 9.94 48.88 20.77
CA CYS A 103 10.41 50.17 20.27
C CYS A 103 11.01 51.04 21.38
N SER A 104 11.92 51.96 21.02
CA SER A 104 12.49 52.90 21.99
C SER A 104 11.48 54.01 22.35
N GLY A 105 11.52 54.47 23.60
CA GLY A 105 10.70 55.58 24.09
C GLY A 105 11.50 56.55 24.96
N GLU A 106 11.11 57.83 24.98
CA GLU A 106 11.84 58.87 25.72
C GLU A 106 11.85 58.63 27.24
N ARG A 107 10.78 58.08 27.79
CA ARG A 107 10.66 57.76 29.23
C ARG A 107 10.57 56.26 29.49
N ILE A 108 9.61 55.59 28.85
CA ILE A 108 9.36 54.14 28.98
C ILE A 108 9.55 53.48 27.62
N GLY A 109 10.36 52.42 27.58
CA GLY A 109 10.54 51.59 26.39
C GLY A 109 9.30 50.76 26.04
N GLY A 110 9.06 50.53 24.75
CA GLY A 110 7.95 49.73 24.26
C GLY A 110 8.10 48.24 24.57
N LYS A 111 6.99 47.54 24.72
CA LYS A 111 6.95 46.09 24.96
C LYS A 111 7.35 45.31 23.69
N GLY A 112 8.13 44.24 23.87
CA GLY A 112 8.44 43.28 22.81
C GLY A 112 7.20 42.54 22.30
N GLY A 113 7.20 42.18 21.02
CA GLY A 113 6.11 41.51 20.34
C GLY A 113 5.94 40.04 20.73
N VAL A 114 4.81 39.47 20.36
CA VAL A 114 4.51 38.04 20.54
C VAL A 114 4.69 37.32 19.21
N GLY A 115 5.48 36.25 19.20
CA GLY A 115 5.62 35.33 18.07
C GLY A 115 4.86 34.04 18.36
N GLU A 116 3.93 33.68 17.48
CA GLU A 116 3.17 32.43 17.60
C GLU A 116 3.87 31.29 16.86
N GLY A 117 3.94 30.12 17.50
CA GLY A 117 4.44 28.91 16.88
C GLY A 117 3.40 28.28 15.94
N PRO A 118 3.82 27.40 15.01
CA PRO A 118 2.90 26.71 14.13
C PRO A 118 1.98 25.77 14.93
N LYS A 119 0.74 25.64 14.46
CA LYS A 119 -0.17 24.60 14.91
C LYS A 119 -0.17 23.46 13.89
N ILE A 120 0.11 22.25 14.37
CA ILE A 120 0.22 21.06 13.53
C ILE A 120 -0.78 20.03 14.04
N ASP A 121 -1.71 19.65 13.18
CA ASP A 121 -2.62 18.53 13.40
C ASP A 121 -2.10 17.36 12.54
N MET A 122 -1.76 16.23 13.17
CA MET A 122 -1.23 15.08 12.46
C MET A 122 -1.84 13.76 12.92
N ASP A 123 -1.82 12.77 12.05
CA ASP A 123 -2.19 11.41 12.43
C ASP A 123 -1.04 10.74 13.21
N SER A 124 -1.41 9.96 14.21
CA SER A 124 -0.51 9.12 15.02
C SER A 124 0.38 8.20 14.20
N GLU A 125 -0.06 7.77 13.02
CA GLU A 125 0.74 6.94 12.11
C GLU A 125 1.94 7.67 11.51
N TYR A 126 1.99 9.00 11.58
CA TYR A 126 3.08 9.84 11.04
C TYR A 126 3.94 10.50 12.12
N GLN A 127 3.71 10.21 13.41
CA GLN A 127 4.47 10.82 14.51
C GLN A 127 5.99 10.58 14.41
N TRP A 128 6.39 9.45 13.82
CA TRP A 128 7.81 9.08 13.64
C TRP A 128 8.53 9.94 12.61
N LYS A 129 7.81 10.77 11.85
CA LYS A 129 8.36 11.69 10.87
C LYS A 129 8.69 13.07 11.43
N LEU A 130 8.40 13.32 12.71
CA LEU A 130 8.76 14.57 13.37
C LEU A 130 10.26 14.59 13.63
N GLY A 131 10.95 15.60 13.09
CA GLY A 131 12.32 15.96 13.48
C GLY A 131 12.38 16.64 14.85
N ASN A 132 13.27 17.61 15.03
CA ASN A 132 13.37 18.32 16.30
C ASN A 132 12.21 19.31 16.46
N ILE A 133 11.62 19.32 17.66
CA ILE A 133 10.63 20.32 18.05
C ILE A 133 11.30 21.28 19.03
N SER A 134 11.35 22.57 18.67
CA SER A 134 11.99 23.60 19.48
C SER A 134 11.00 24.70 19.88
N GLY A 135 11.16 25.22 21.10
CA GLY A 135 10.39 26.35 21.59
C GLY A 135 10.64 27.63 20.79
N GLY A 136 9.72 28.59 20.93
CA GLY A 136 9.91 29.94 20.39
C GLY A 136 10.85 30.78 21.27
N THR A 137 11.38 31.86 20.72
CA THR A 137 12.25 32.80 21.45
C THR A 137 11.55 34.15 21.63
N GLY A 138 11.63 34.71 22.84
CA GLY A 138 11.10 36.04 23.13
C GLY A 138 11.99 37.14 22.56
N GLY A 139 11.36 38.22 22.07
CA GLY A 139 12.07 39.42 21.65
C GLY A 139 12.52 40.28 22.83
N PRO A 140 13.56 41.12 22.67
CA PRO A 140 13.94 42.06 23.73
C PRO A 140 12.90 43.17 23.88
N GLY A 141 12.79 43.72 25.08
CA GLY A 141 12.03 44.95 25.31
C GLY A 141 12.74 46.17 24.73
N GLY A 142 11.98 47.23 24.48
CA GLY A 142 12.50 48.48 23.94
C GLY A 142 13.28 49.29 24.97
N HIS A 143 14.19 50.15 24.50
CA HIS A 143 14.97 51.01 25.40
C HIS A 143 14.14 52.22 25.87
N GLY A 144 14.28 52.60 27.15
CA GLY A 144 13.65 53.79 27.71
C GLY A 144 14.64 54.60 28.54
N GLY A 145 14.49 55.94 28.53
CA GLY A 145 15.38 56.85 29.24
C GLY A 145 15.29 56.74 30.77
N GLU A 146 14.15 56.30 31.30
CA GLU A 146 13.95 56.05 32.74
C GLU A 146 13.77 54.55 33.01
N VAL A 147 12.93 53.86 32.24
CA VAL A 147 12.59 52.44 32.45
C VAL A 147 12.55 51.70 31.11
N GLY A 148 13.20 50.54 31.05
CA GLY A 148 13.16 49.65 29.88
C GLY A 148 11.79 49.01 29.67
N GLY A 149 11.48 48.66 28.42
CA GLY A 149 10.27 47.95 28.05
C GLY A 149 10.31 46.48 28.43
N GLU A 150 9.14 45.87 28.56
CA GLU A 150 9.01 44.43 28.81
C GLU A 150 9.49 43.60 27.61
N GLY A 151 10.11 42.45 27.89
CA GLY A 151 10.44 41.46 26.87
C GLY A 151 9.20 40.90 26.17
N GLY A 152 9.38 40.52 24.91
CA GLY A 152 8.41 39.81 24.10
C GLY A 152 8.36 38.32 24.42
N VAL A 153 7.41 37.63 23.81
CA VAL A 153 7.16 36.19 24.05
C VAL A 153 7.26 35.44 22.74
N GLY A 154 8.06 34.37 22.70
CA GLY A 154 8.04 33.40 21.61
C GLY A 154 7.32 32.14 22.05
N ARG A 155 6.19 31.82 21.43
CA ARG A 155 5.43 30.62 21.77
C ARG A 155 5.96 29.41 21.01
N GLY A 156 6.00 28.28 21.70
CA GLY A 156 6.32 27.00 21.09
C GLY A 156 5.23 26.52 20.12
N PRO A 157 5.53 25.51 19.30
CA PRO A 157 4.55 24.84 18.45
C PRO A 157 3.43 24.19 19.27
N VAL A 158 2.24 24.10 18.70
CA VAL A 158 1.13 23.33 19.26
C VAL A 158 0.88 22.13 18.37
N ILE A 159 1.13 20.92 18.88
CA ILE A 159 0.99 19.68 18.11
C ILE A 159 -0.19 18.88 18.66
N SER A 160 -1.15 18.57 17.80
CA SER A 160 -2.27 17.68 18.08
C SER A 160 -2.09 16.39 17.29
N ILE A 161 -2.01 15.26 18.01
CA ILE A 161 -1.90 13.93 17.40
C ILE A 161 -3.25 13.23 17.56
N SER A 162 -3.90 12.94 16.44
CA SER A 162 -5.16 12.19 16.41
C SER A 162 -4.91 10.77 15.95
N ARG A 163 -5.53 9.77 16.58
CA ARG A 163 -5.61 8.42 16.00
C ARG A 163 -6.80 8.38 15.04
N ARG A 164 -6.59 8.18 13.74
CA ARG A 164 -7.67 7.60 12.93
C ARG A 164 -7.82 6.14 13.32
N ASN A 165 -9.01 5.77 13.77
CA ASN A 165 -9.40 4.36 13.84
C ASN A 165 -9.61 3.86 12.40
N ILE A 166 -8.54 3.39 11.74
CA ILE A 166 -8.63 2.65 10.46
C ILE A 166 -9.08 1.20 10.73
N LEU A 167 -10.08 1.03 11.59
CA LEU A 167 -10.70 -0.27 11.84
C LEU A 167 -12.16 -0.14 11.43
N ARG A 168 -12.46 -0.44 10.15
CA ARG A 168 -13.51 -1.38 9.71
C ARG A 168 -14.17 -1.15 8.34
N GLU A 169 -13.97 -0.02 7.64
CA GLU A 169 -14.83 0.25 6.46
C GLU A 169 -14.33 -0.33 5.12
N ASP A 170 -13.04 -0.66 4.96
CA ASP A 170 -12.50 -1.09 3.66
C ASP A 170 -12.31 -2.61 3.48
N LEU A 171 -12.70 -3.42 4.46
CA LEU A 171 -12.70 -4.89 4.32
C LEU A 171 -14.08 -5.47 3.93
N SER A 172 -15.11 -4.63 3.82
CA SER A 172 -16.44 -5.05 3.32
C SER A 172 -16.60 -4.94 1.80
N SER A 173 -15.56 -4.54 1.07
CA SER A 173 -15.57 -4.36 -0.40
C SER A 173 -14.59 -5.25 -1.16
N LEU A 174 -13.96 -6.23 -0.50
CA LEU A 174 -13.17 -7.32 -1.13
C LEU A 174 -13.94 -8.64 -1.09
#